data_AF-A0A7Y4UJ42-F1
#
_entry.id   AF-A0A7Y4UJ42-F1
#
_cell.length_a   1.000
_cell.length_b   1.000
_cell.length_c   1.000
_cell.angle_alpha   90.00
_cell.angle_beta   90.00
_cell.angle_gamma   90.00
#
_symmetry.space_group_name_H-M   'P 1'
#
loop_
_entity.id
_entity.type
_entity.pdbx_description
1 polymer ?
#
loop_
_entity_poly.entity_id
_entity_poly.type
_entity_poly.pdbx_seq_one_letter_code
_entity_poly.pdbx_strand_id
1 'polypeptide(L)' 'MDKLPPQLHAQSRVIAKGQRIRDVKRLVATYGGRASKWVKKSSPRVELDGEQFEYHWYEYTGIGLVEVKLVAVNDL' A
#
# COMPACT_ATOMS: atom_id res chain seq x y z
N MET A 1 -5.15 13.98 4.71
CA MET A 1 -4.84 12.55 4.49
C MET A 1 -4.54 11.98 5.85
N ASP A 2 -5.48 11.22 6.42
CA ASP A 2 -5.22 10.50 7.66
C ASP A 2 -4.04 9.57 7.43
N LYS A 3 -2.97 9.82 8.18
CA LYS A 3 -1.72 9.08 8.04
C LYS A 3 -1.95 7.69 8.64
N LEU A 4 -1.48 6.66 7.93
CA LEU A 4 -1.36 5.33 8.52
C LEU A 4 -0.62 5.45 9.87
N PRO A 5 -1.12 4.80 10.95
CA PRO A 5 -0.43 4.78 12.22
C PRO A 5 1.06 4.45 12.04
N PRO A 6 1.99 5.20 12.67
CA PRO A 6 3.43 5.03 12.43
C PRO A 6 3.91 3.59 12.61
N GLN A 7 3.33 2.87 13.56
CA GLN A 7 3.64 1.46 13.83
C GLN A 7 3.30 0.55 12.64
N LEU A 8 2.15 0.76 11.98
CA LEU A 8 1.74 -0.02 10.82
C LEU A 8 2.64 0.24 9.61
N HIS A 9 3.12 1.47 9.46
CA HIS A 9 4.07 1.81 8.42
C HIS A 9 5.46 1.21 8.70
N ALA A 10 5.94 1.29 9.94
CA ALA A 10 7.25 0.77 10.35
C ALA A 10 7.34 -0.77 10.20
N GLN A 11 6.24 -1.48 10.44
CA GLN A 11 6.16 -2.94 10.34
C GLN A 11 5.62 -3.42 8.98
N SER A 12 5.50 -2.52 8.01
CA SER A 12 4.97 -2.84 6.69
C SER A 12 5.91 -3.76 5.90
N ARG A 13 5.32 -4.59 5.03
CA ARG A 13 6.05 -5.40 4.05
C ARG A 13 5.76 -4.95 2.64
N VAL A 14 6.74 -5.11 1.75
CA VAL A 14 6.54 -4.88 0.32
C VAL A 14 5.90 -6.12 -0.31
N ILE A 15 4.78 -5.94 -0.99
CA ILE A 15 4.05 -7.03 -1.66
C ILE A 15 4.17 -6.99 -3.19
N ALA A 16 4.47 -5.82 -3.78
CA ALA A 16 4.82 -5.72 -5.20
C ALA A 16 5.70 -4.48 -5.46
N LYS A 17 6.48 -4.51 -6.55
CA LYS A 17 7.33 -3.39 -6.98
C LYS A 17 7.26 -3.20 -8.49
N GLY A 18 7.24 -1.94 -8.92
CA GLY A 18 7.29 -1.53 -10.32
C GLY A 18 6.35 -2.31 -11.22
N GLN A 19 6.87 -2.92 -12.29
CA GLN A 19 6.06 -3.65 -13.28
C GLN A 19 5.30 -4.87 -12.71
N ARG A 20 5.65 -5.34 -11.50
CA ARG A 20 4.87 -6.39 -10.81
C ARG A 20 3.62 -5.84 -10.12
N ILE A 21 3.47 -4.53 -10.03
CA ILE A 21 2.22 -3.89 -9.62
C ILE A 21 1.31 -3.85 -10.84
N ARG A 22 0.19 -4.59 -10.78
CA ARG A 22 -0.75 -4.77 -11.90
C ARG A 22 -1.17 -3.43 -12.54
N ASP A 23 -1.39 -2.42 -11.72
CA ASP A 23 -1.88 -1.10 -12.12
C ASP A 23 -0.78 -0.02 -12.12
N VAL A 24 0.50 -0.39 -12.21
CA VAL A 24 1.62 0.59 -12.18
C VAL A 24 1.49 1.69 -13.24
N LYS A 25 0.95 1.36 -14.43
CA LYS A 25 0.73 2.35 -15.49
C LYS A 25 -0.28 3.42 -15.07
N ARG A 26 -1.35 3.03 -14.36
CA ARG A 26 -2.35 3.95 -13.82
C ARG A 26 -1.76 4.83 -12.73
N LEU A 27 -0.94 4.26 -11.84
CA LEU A 27 -0.24 5.03 -10.80
C LEU A 27 0.66 6.11 -11.40
N VAL A 28 1.44 5.75 -12.43
CA VAL A 28 2.29 6.71 -13.16
C VAL A 28 1.45 7.78 -13.88
N ALA A 29 0.35 7.40 -14.52
CA ALA A 29 -0.52 8.37 -15.19
C ALA A 29 -1.23 9.33 -14.22
N THR A 30 -1.59 8.85 -13.02
CA THR A 30 -2.38 9.62 -12.04
C THR A 30 -1.51 10.48 -11.14
N TYR A 31 -0.40 9.93 -10.66
CA TYR A 31 0.45 10.55 -9.64
C TYR A 31 1.86 10.88 -10.17
N GLY A 32 2.22 10.42 -11.37
CA GLY A 32 3.53 10.64 -11.95
C GLY A 32 4.62 9.67 -11.47
N GLY A 33 5.87 10.05 -11.67
CA GLY A 33 7.04 9.27 -11.27
C GLY A 33 7.39 8.12 -12.24
N ARG A 34 8.48 7.41 -11.94
CA ARG A 34 8.94 6.26 -12.72
C ARG A 34 8.32 4.97 -12.18
N ALA A 35 7.75 4.14 -13.07
CA ALA A 35 7.17 2.84 -12.73
C ALA A 35 8.07 2.02 -11.79
N SER A 36 9.38 1.91 -12.08
CA SER A 36 10.33 1.11 -11.28
C SER A 36 10.50 1.53 -9.81
N LYS A 37 10.11 2.75 -9.44
CA LYS A 37 10.21 3.27 -8.07
C LYS A 37 8.90 3.14 -7.28
N TRP A 38 7.82 2.73 -7.92
CA TRP A 38 6.56 2.46 -7.22
C TRP A 38 6.63 1.16 -6.43
N VAL A 39 6.07 1.19 -5.21
CA VAL A 39 6.02 0.07 -4.28
C VAL A 39 4.59 -0.10 -3.79
N LYS A 40 4.07 -1.33 -3.81
CA LYS A 40 2.85 -1.69 -3.11
C LYS A 40 3.24 -2.33 -1.78
N LYS A 41 2.64 -1.87 -0.69
CA LYS A 41 2.91 -2.37 0.66
C LYS A 41 1.65 -2.90 1.32
N SER A 42 1.85 -3.77 2.29
CA SER A 42 0.84 -4.24 3.23
C SER A 42 1.31 -4.04 4.67
N SER A 43 0.40 -3.70 5.58
CA SER A 43 0.66 -3.65 7.02
C SER A 43 0.73 -5.07 7.61
N PRO A 44 1.13 -5.21 8.90
CA PRO A 44 0.73 -6.36 9.70
C PRO A 44 -0.79 -6.51 9.74
N ARG A 45 -1.25 -7.69 10.17
CA ARG A 45 -2.67 -7.91 10.45
C ARG A 45 -3.12 -7.02 11.60
N VAL A 46 -4.30 -6.44 11.45
CA VAL A 46 -4.99 -5.68 12.50
C VAL A 46 -6.33 -6.35 12.77
N GLU A 47 -6.70 -6.41 14.03
CA GLU A 47 -8.01 -6.90 14.43
C GLU A 47 -8.97 -5.72 14.60
N LEU A 48 -10.14 -5.80 13.95
CA LEU A 48 -11.22 -4.83 14.07
C LEU A 48 -12.52 -5.62 14.20
N ASP A 49 -13.26 -5.39 15.28
CA ASP A 49 -14.53 -6.07 15.57
C ASP A 49 -14.47 -7.61 15.50
N GLY A 50 -13.32 -8.20 15.88
CA GLY A 50 -13.08 -9.65 15.86
C GLY A 50 -12.67 -10.21 14.50
N GLU A 51 -12.58 -9.37 13.46
CA GLU A 51 -12.13 -9.75 12.12
C GLU A 51 -10.69 -9.27 11.85
N GLN A 52 -9.97 -10.00 11.00
CA GLN A 52 -8.57 -9.72 10.68
C GLN A 52 -8.46 -8.99 9.33
N PHE A 53 -7.75 -7.87 9.31
CA PHE A 53 -7.54 -7.04 8.14
C PHE A 53 -6.06 -6.71 7.91
N GLU A 54 -5.72 -6.29 6.70
CA GLU A 54 -4.46 -5.62 6.39
C GLU A 54 -4.76 -4.29 5.67
N TYR A 55 -3.98 -3.25 5.98
CA TYR A 55 -3.94 -2.04 5.16
C TYR A 55 -3.02 -2.25 3.97
N HIS A 56 -3.50 -1.94 2.77
CA HIS A 56 -2.75 -1.99 1.52
C HIS A 56 -2.64 -0.59 0.94
N TRP A 57 -1.48 -0.23 0.41
CA TRP A 57 -1.27 1.09 -0.22
C TRP A 57 -0.17 1.06 -1.27
N TYR A 58 -0.08 2.16 -2.01
CA TYR A 58 1.02 2.45 -2.92
C TYR A 58 1.89 3.57 -2.37
N GLU A 59 3.19 3.47 -2.61
CA GLU A 59 4.17 4.45 -2.17
C GLU A 59 5.21 4.72 -3.26
N TYR A 60 5.61 5.99 -3.37
CA TYR A 60 6.68 6.43 -4.26
C TYR A 60 7.54 7.50 -3.58
N THR A 61 8.86 7.37 -3.70
CA THR A 61 9.81 8.35 -3.15
C THR A 61 9.62 9.73 -3.76
N GLY A 62 9.17 10.70 -2.95
CA GLY A 62 8.90 12.09 -3.38
C GLY A 62 7.43 12.40 -3.68
N ILE A 63 6.56 11.39 -3.75
CA ILE A 63 5.10 11.55 -3.75
C ILE A 63 4.53 11.19 -2.37
N GLY A 64 5.10 10.17 -1.74
CA GLY A 64 4.63 9.63 -0.48
C GLY A 64 3.65 8.48 -0.71
N LEU A 65 2.78 8.29 0.27
CA LEU A 65 1.81 7.21 0.34
C LEU A 65 0.47 7.63 -0.24
N VAL A 66 -0.12 6.78 -1.09
CA VAL A 66 -1.38 7.02 -1.78
C VAL A 66 -2.27 5.77 -1.78
N GLU A 67 -3.58 6.00 -1.91
CA GLU A 67 -4.61 4.96 -2.05
C GLU A 67 -4.54 3.86 -0.99
N VAL A 68 -4.64 4.27 0.29
CA VAL A 68 -4.78 3.32 1.39
C VAL A 68 -6.15 2.65 1.33
N LYS A 69 -6.15 1.32 1.39
CA LYS A 69 -7.36 0.50 1.47
C LYS A 69 -7.22 -0.51 2.60
N LEU A 70 -8.28 -0.72 3.37
CA LEU A 70 -8.39 -1.84 4.31
C LEU A 70 -8.93 -3.07 3.55
N VAL A 71 -8.29 -4.23 3.73
CA VAL A 71 -8.66 -5.47 3.07
C VAL A 71 -8.78 -6.58 4.11
N ALA A 72 -9.88 -7.33 4.09
CA ALA A 72 -10.04 -8.50 4.95
C ALA A 72 -9.00 -9.55 4.58
N VAL A 73 -8.38 -10.19 5.58
CA VAL A 73 -7.33 -11.20 5.35
C VAL A 73 -7.88 -12.40 4.56
N ASN A 74 -9.18 -12.69 4.67
CA ASN A 74 -9.83 -13.78 3.95
C ASN A 74 -10.06 -13.50 2.46
N ASP A 75 -9.84 -12.26 2.00
CA ASP A 75 -10.03 -11.81 0.61
C ASP A 75 -8.71 -11.62 -0.16
N LEU A 76 -7.57 -12.01 0.43
CA LEU A 76 -6.21 -11.78 -0.10
C LEU A 76 -5.64 -12.91 -0.94
#